data_AF-A0A356K863-F1
#
_entry.id   AF-A0A356K863-F1
#
_cell.length_a   1.000
_cell.length_b   1.000
_cell.length_c   1.000
_cell.angle_alpha   90.00
_cell.angle_beta   90.00
_cell.angle_gamma   90.00
#
_symmetry.space_group_name_H-M   'P 1'
#
loop_
_entity.id
_entity.type
_entity.pdbx_description
1 polymer ?
#
loop_
_entity_poly.entity_id
_entity_poly.type
_entity_poly.pdbx_seq_one_letter_code
_entity_poly.pdbx_strand_id
1 'polypeptide(L)'
;MGLAETSGLLQKPDDGTRENAWRAINEAWGEQVESCAAAINSIAGWRLELGRRRSGKSPVHFLDSPAHMNRISKTTLDVVLSVAEESMPLAQRAALLQAKAYGKDRYGPWDQRSPAPTLGDDDRPIPYAEALELIANAYRSVDPTMGEFVEMMAERKWIEGTVGARKRPGAYCTGFPKSRTPRVYMTYTGGTSDVITLAHELGHA
;
A
#
# COMPACT_ATOMS: atom_id res chain seq x y z
N MET A 1 21.60 1.44 -4.13
CA MET A 1 20.28 0.82 -3.89
C MET A 1 19.25 1.47 -4.79
N GLY A 2 18.25 0.72 -5.24
CA GLY A 2 17.09 1.29 -5.95
C GLY A 2 16.00 1.74 -4.97
N LEU A 3 15.00 2.49 -5.45
CA LEU A 3 13.89 3.01 -4.63
C LEU A 3 13.14 1.92 -3.85
N ALA A 4 12.94 0.75 -4.46
CA ALA A 4 12.26 -0.38 -3.82
C ALA A 4 13.01 -0.90 -2.59
N GLU A 5 14.32 -1.09 -2.75
CA GLU A 5 15.22 -1.57 -1.71
C GLU A 5 15.32 -0.55 -0.56
N THR A 6 15.53 0.73 -0.89
CA THR A 6 15.53 1.81 0.11
C THR A 6 14.18 1.95 0.80
N SER A 7 13.07 1.70 0.10
CA SER A 7 11.74 1.74 0.70
C SER A 7 11.50 0.61 1.70
N GLY A 8 12.10 -0.57 1.48
CA GLY A 8 12.06 -1.66 2.45
C GLY A 8 12.77 -1.32 3.77
N LEU A 9 13.79 -0.45 3.72
CA LEU A 9 14.49 0.01 4.93
C LEU A 9 13.60 0.83 5.87
N LEU A 10 12.52 1.45 5.38
CA LEU A 10 11.58 2.18 6.27
C LEU A 10 10.76 1.27 7.19
N GLN A 11 10.81 -0.04 6.97
CA GLN A 11 10.11 -1.03 7.80
C GLN A 11 11.06 -1.76 8.76
N LYS A 12 12.31 -1.30 8.88
CA LYS A 12 13.29 -1.86 9.80
C LYS A 12 13.14 -1.31 11.23
N PRO A 13 13.52 -2.07 12.26
CA PRO A 13 13.34 -1.70 13.66
C PRO A 13 14.24 -0.53 14.07
N ASP A 14 15.41 -0.43 13.45
CA ASP A 14 16.39 0.62 13.72
C ASP A 14 15.93 1.98 13.21
N ASP A 15 15.84 2.95 14.12
CA ASP A 15 15.34 4.30 13.83
C ASP A 15 16.24 5.06 12.85
N GLY A 16 17.57 4.95 13.02
CA GLY A 16 18.54 5.63 12.17
C GLY A 16 18.50 5.11 10.72
N THR A 17 18.33 3.80 10.53
CA THR A 17 18.13 3.18 9.23
C THR A 17 16.89 3.74 8.53
N ARG A 18 15.77 3.83 9.25
CA ARG A 18 14.54 4.41 8.70
C ARG A 18 14.71 5.89 8.36
N GLU A 19 15.30 6.67 9.25
CA GLU A 19 15.52 8.10 9.01
C GLU A 19 16.39 8.34 7.77
N ASN A 20 17.53 7.66 7.66
CA ASN A 20 18.44 7.80 6.54
C ASN A 20 17.78 7.40 5.21
N ALA A 21 17.05 6.29 5.20
CA ALA A 21 16.30 5.87 4.03
C ALA A 21 15.19 6.87 3.66
N TRP A 22 14.50 7.46 4.64
CA TRP A 22 13.44 8.44 4.37
C TRP A 22 14.05 9.71 3.76
N ARG A 23 15.17 10.19 4.30
CA ARG A 23 15.89 11.37 3.77
C ARG A 23 16.39 11.12 2.35
N ALA A 24 17.04 9.99 2.10
CA ALA A 24 17.56 9.64 0.77
C ALA A 24 16.44 9.52 -0.28
N ILE A 25 15.28 8.95 0.09
CA ILE A 25 14.11 8.91 -0.79
C ILE A 25 13.62 10.32 -1.11
N ASN A 26 13.50 11.19 -0.11
CA ASN A 26 13.01 12.56 -0.32
C ASN A 26 14.01 13.41 -1.13
N GLU A 27 15.31 13.24 -0.91
CA GLU A 27 16.35 13.90 -1.71
C GLU A 27 16.25 13.51 -3.19
N ALA A 28 16.15 12.21 -3.48
CA ALA A 28 15.98 11.71 -4.85
C ALA A 28 14.69 12.22 -5.52
N TRP A 29 13.57 12.29 -4.79
CA TRP A 29 12.33 12.89 -5.30
C TRP A 29 12.43 14.42 -5.44
N GLY A 30 13.24 15.07 -4.61
CA GLY A 30 13.53 16.51 -4.66
C GLY A 30 14.09 16.93 -6.01
N GLU A 31 14.96 16.10 -6.59
CA GLU A 31 15.52 16.33 -7.94
C GLU A 31 14.47 16.23 -9.06
N GLN A 32 13.33 15.59 -8.80
CA GLN A 32 12.28 15.33 -9.79
C GLN A 32 11.05 16.22 -9.62
N VAL A 33 11.08 17.19 -8.71
CA VAL A 33 9.92 18.03 -8.34
C VAL A 33 9.27 18.68 -9.56
N GLU A 34 10.06 19.31 -10.45
CA GLU A 34 9.54 19.98 -11.64
C GLU A 34 8.89 18.99 -12.62
N SER A 35 9.53 17.85 -12.86
CA SER A 35 9.01 16.79 -13.73
C SER A 35 7.69 16.22 -13.19
N CYS A 36 7.63 15.93 -11.89
CA CYS A 36 6.43 15.44 -11.23
C CYS A 36 5.31 16.47 -11.22
N ALA A 37 5.62 17.73 -10.91
CA ALA A 37 4.65 18.82 -10.93
C ALA A 37 4.08 19.04 -12.33
N ALA A 38 4.92 19.07 -13.36
CA ALA A 38 4.51 19.19 -14.76
C ALA A 38 3.59 18.02 -15.18
N ALA A 39 3.93 16.78 -14.79
CA ALA A 39 3.12 15.60 -15.09
C ALA A 39 1.74 15.66 -14.40
N ILE A 40 1.70 15.99 -13.11
CA ILE A 40 0.46 16.11 -12.33
C ILE A 40 -0.41 17.24 -12.90
N ASN A 41 0.17 18.40 -13.17
CA ASN A 41 -0.54 19.55 -13.74
C ASN A 41 -1.11 19.23 -15.14
N SER A 42 -0.37 18.49 -15.96
CA SER A 42 -0.84 18.07 -17.28
C SER A 42 -2.04 17.11 -17.17
N ILE A 43 -1.98 16.11 -16.29
CA ILE A 43 -3.07 15.14 -16.09
C ILE A 43 -4.31 15.83 -15.50
N ALA A 44 -4.12 16.65 -14.45
CA ALA A 44 -5.20 17.38 -13.80
C ALA A 44 -5.83 18.41 -14.75
N GLY A 45 -5.01 19.18 -15.44
CA GLY A 45 -5.45 20.17 -16.43
C GLY A 45 -6.25 19.55 -17.56
N TRP A 46 -5.79 18.42 -18.10
CA TRP A 46 -6.55 17.66 -19.10
C TRP A 46 -7.92 17.21 -18.57
N ARG A 47 -7.99 16.67 -17.35
CA ARG A 47 -9.27 16.26 -16.72
C ARG A 47 -10.22 17.44 -16.53
N LEU A 48 -9.72 18.58 -16.07
CA LEU A 48 -10.52 19.79 -15.88
C LEU A 48 -11.05 20.34 -17.21
N GLU A 49 -10.20 20.40 -18.25
CA GLU A 49 -10.62 20.83 -19.58
C GLU A 49 -11.64 19.88 -20.19
N LEU A 50 -11.48 18.56 -20.00
CA LEU A 50 -12.45 17.56 -20.42
C LEU A 50 -13.80 17.76 -19.72
N GLY A 51 -13.80 18.01 -18.40
CA GLY A 51 -14.99 18.34 -17.63
C GLY A 51 -15.67 19.61 -18.16
N ARG A 52 -14.89 20.68 -18.39
CA ARG A 52 -15.38 21.95 -18.94
C ARG A 52 -16.06 21.75 -20.31
N ARG A 53 -15.43 21.02 -21.23
CA ARG A 53 -16.01 20.73 -22.57
C ARG A 53 -17.28 19.90 -22.50
N ARG A 54 -17.43 19.04 -21.49
CA ARG A 54 -18.62 18.21 -21.27
C ARG A 54 -19.74 18.93 -20.52
N SER A 55 -19.50 20.15 -20.04
CA SER A 55 -20.43 20.92 -19.21
C SER A 55 -21.56 21.62 -20.00
N GLY A 56 -21.92 21.13 -21.19
CA GLY A 56 -22.87 21.80 -22.09
C GLY A 56 -24.33 21.81 -21.63
N LYS A 57 -24.75 20.84 -20.81
CA LYS A 57 -26.11 20.78 -20.22
C LYS A 57 -26.11 21.20 -18.74
N SER A 58 -25.06 20.82 -18.02
CA SER A 58 -24.85 21.14 -16.61
C SER A 58 -23.35 21.14 -16.33
N PRO A 59 -22.86 21.92 -15.35
CA PRO A 59 -21.47 21.84 -14.91
C PRO A 59 -21.09 20.40 -14.53
N VAL A 60 -19.95 19.93 -15.03
CA VAL A 60 -19.36 18.64 -14.65
C VAL A 60 -18.21 18.90 -13.70
N HIS A 61 -18.36 18.48 -12.45
CA HIS A 61 -17.31 18.53 -11.44
C HIS A 61 -16.32 17.38 -11.65
N PHE A 62 -15.05 17.57 -11.26
CA PHE A 62 -14.02 16.55 -11.44
C PHE A 62 -14.29 15.25 -10.65
N LEU A 63 -15.14 15.32 -9.62
CA LEU A 63 -15.59 14.17 -8.83
C LEU A 63 -16.81 13.44 -9.41
N ASP A 64 -17.54 14.02 -10.37
CA ASP A 64 -18.78 13.40 -10.87
C ASP A 64 -18.49 12.09 -11.59
N SER A 65 -17.46 12.06 -12.43
CA SER A 65 -17.04 10.84 -13.15
C SER A 65 -16.63 9.72 -12.19
N PRO A 66 -15.69 9.91 -11.23
CA PRO A 66 -15.33 8.84 -10.30
C PRO A 66 -16.48 8.47 -9.38
N ALA A 67 -17.31 9.42 -8.90
CA ALA A 67 -18.48 9.09 -8.08
C ALA A 67 -19.47 8.20 -8.84
N HIS A 68 -19.76 8.54 -10.10
CA HIS A 68 -20.63 7.73 -10.96
C HIS A 68 -20.05 6.34 -11.24
N MET A 69 -18.75 6.24 -11.59
CA MET A 69 -18.08 4.96 -11.86
C MET A 69 -18.09 4.04 -10.63
N ASN A 70 -17.98 4.61 -9.43
CA ASN A 70 -18.02 3.88 -8.16
C ASN A 70 -19.44 3.74 -7.59
N ARG A 71 -20.47 4.25 -8.30
CA ARG A 71 -21.88 4.20 -7.89
C ARG A 71 -22.15 4.82 -6.51
N ILE A 72 -21.44 5.89 -6.17
CA ILE A 72 -21.63 6.64 -4.93
C ILE A 72 -22.25 8.01 -5.19
N SER A 73 -23.03 8.51 -4.22
CA SER A 73 -23.50 9.89 -4.25
C SER A 73 -22.42 10.84 -3.77
N LYS A 74 -22.50 12.12 -4.19
CA LYS A 74 -21.62 13.16 -3.65
C LYS A 74 -21.75 13.27 -2.13
N THR A 75 -22.98 13.24 -1.61
CA THR A 75 -23.25 13.27 -0.16
C THR A 75 -22.52 12.15 0.58
N THR A 76 -22.52 10.93 0.03
CA THR A 76 -21.80 9.80 0.62
C THR A 76 -20.30 10.08 0.70
N LEU A 77 -19.71 10.61 -0.39
CA LEU A 77 -18.29 10.96 -0.42
C LEU A 77 -17.96 12.06 0.59
N ASP A 78 -18.74 13.13 0.61
CA ASP A 78 -18.53 14.27 1.51
C ASP A 78 -18.61 13.84 2.99
N VAL A 79 -19.55 12.96 3.34
CA VAL A 79 -19.69 12.40 4.70
C VAL A 79 -18.47 11.56 5.08
N VAL A 80 -17.99 10.68 4.20
CA VAL A 80 -16.80 9.86 4.48
C VAL A 80 -15.58 10.74 4.73
N LEU A 81 -15.39 11.79 3.92
CA LEU A 81 -14.28 12.73 4.09
C LEU A 81 -14.39 13.51 5.40
N SER A 82 -15.57 14.02 5.74
CA SER A 82 -15.82 14.74 7.00
C SER A 82 -15.53 13.86 8.22
N VAL A 83 -16.07 12.64 8.24
CA VAL A 83 -15.86 11.71 9.36
C VAL A 83 -14.40 11.30 9.49
N ALA A 84 -13.68 11.12 8.37
CA ALA A 84 -12.25 10.83 8.40
C ALA A 84 -11.45 12.00 8.99
N GLU A 85 -11.79 13.24 8.64
CA GLU A 85 -11.17 14.45 9.18
C GLU A 85 -11.46 14.61 10.69
N GLU A 86 -12.72 14.45 11.11
CA GLU A 86 -13.14 14.49 12.51
C GLU A 86 -12.47 13.38 13.35
N SER A 87 -12.12 12.25 12.73
CA SER A 87 -11.46 11.12 13.38
C SER A 87 -9.94 11.25 13.46
N MET A 88 -9.33 12.30 12.90
CA MET A 88 -7.87 12.52 12.96
C MET A 88 -7.26 12.42 14.37
N PRO A 89 -7.90 12.91 15.46
CA PRO A 89 -7.36 12.76 16.81
C PRO A 89 -7.12 11.31 17.23
N LEU A 90 -7.89 10.34 16.71
CA LEU A 90 -7.68 8.92 16.98
C LEU A 90 -6.37 8.43 16.36
N ALA A 91 -6.10 8.78 15.11
CA ALA A 91 -4.86 8.44 14.42
C ALA A 91 -3.65 9.11 15.08
N GLN A 92 -3.78 10.38 15.48
CA GLN A 92 -2.74 11.10 16.22
C GLN A 92 -2.42 10.42 17.56
N ARG A 93 -3.46 10.01 18.31
CA ARG A 93 -3.27 9.26 19.56
C ARG A 93 -2.54 7.95 19.34
N ALA A 94 -2.87 7.20 18.29
CA ALA A 94 -2.16 5.95 17.94
C ALA A 94 -0.67 6.22 17.63
N ALA A 95 -0.37 7.23 16.82
CA ALA A 95 1.01 7.62 16.49
C ALA A 95 1.81 8.04 17.74
N LEU A 96 1.20 8.82 18.66
CA LEU A 96 1.85 9.22 19.91
C LEU A 96 2.10 8.03 20.85
N LEU A 97 1.17 7.07 20.92
CA LEU A 97 1.36 5.83 21.68
C LEU A 97 2.51 4.99 21.09
N GLN A 98 2.60 4.91 19.76
CA GLN A 98 3.71 4.25 19.08
C GLN A 98 5.05 4.94 19.36
N ALA A 99 5.12 6.28 19.30
CA ALA A 99 6.31 7.03 19.68
C ALA A 99 6.74 6.72 21.12
N LYS A 100 5.78 6.74 22.07
CA LYS A 100 6.03 6.39 23.47
C LYS A 100 6.54 4.96 23.64
N ALA A 101 5.98 4.00 22.90
CA ALA A 101 6.43 2.61 22.92
C ALA A 101 7.87 2.44 22.41
N TYR A 102 8.29 3.28 21.45
CA TYR A 102 9.67 3.38 20.99
C TYR A 102 10.60 4.21 21.89
N GLY A 103 10.10 4.77 23.00
CA GLY A 103 10.88 5.66 23.87
C GLY A 103 11.21 7.01 23.22
N LYS A 104 10.41 7.44 22.24
CA LYS A 104 10.59 8.72 21.52
C LYS A 104 9.64 9.78 22.06
N ASP A 105 10.13 11.01 22.17
CA ASP A 105 9.31 12.16 22.55
C ASP A 105 8.41 12.65 21.40
N ARG A 106 8.77 12.32 20.15
CA ARG A 106 8.09 12.78 18.93
C ARG A 106 7.98 11.66 17.91
N TYR A 107 6.88 11.68 17.18
CA TYR A 107 6.65 10.83 16.01
C TYR A 107 7.20 11.52 14.76
N GLY A 108 8.25 10.95 14.18
CA GLY A 108 8.88 11.44 12.95
C GLY A 108 8.17 10.92 11.70
N PRO A 109 8.39 11.54 10.52
CA PRO A 109 7.77 11.09 9.28
C PRO A 109 8.23 9.69 8.85
N TRP A 110 9.40 9.23 9.28
CA TRP A 110 9.89 7.87 9.01
C TRP A 110 9.29 6.81 9.94
N ASP A 111 8.63 7.20 11.04
CA ASP A 111 7.96 6.26 11.96
C ASP A 111 6.65 5.75 11.39
N GLN A 112 6.06 6.44 10.40
CA GLN A 112 4.82 6.02 9.73
C GLN A 112 4.89 4.60 9.15
N ARG A 113 6.09 4.17 8.77
CA ARG A 113 6.33 2.83 8.20
C ARG A 113 7.10 1.90 9.13
N SER A 114 7.36 2.32 10.38
CA SER A 114 8.05 1.45 11.33
C SER A 114 7.24 0.18 11.58
N PRO A 115 7.89 -0.93 11.98
CA PRO A 115 7.17 -2.11 12.44
C PRO A 115 6.32 -1.76 13.67
N ALA A 116 5.47 -2.68 14.10
CA ALA A 116 4.84 -2.55 15.42
C ALA A 116 5.93 -2.67 16.50
N PRO A 117 5.86 -1.90 17.60
CA PRO A 117 6.78 -2.09 18.71
C PRO A 117 6.55 -3.47 19.33
N THR A 118 7.52 -4.38 19.18
CA THR A 118 7.47 -5.72 19.77
C THR A 118 8.03 -5.69 21.20
N LEU A 119 7.39 -6.43 22.10
CA LEU A 119 7.97 -6.74 23.41
C LEU A 119 8.88 -7.96 23.24
N GLY A 120 10.10 -7.75 22.74
CA GLY A 120 11.11 -8.79 22.55
C GLY A 120 11.84 -8.73 21.19
N ASP A 121 12.93 -9.51 21.08
CA ASP A 121 13.88 -9.53 19.95
C ASP A 121 13.43 -10.38 18.75
N ASP A 122 12.14 -10.71 18.61
CA ASP A 122 11.67 -11.61 17.55
C ASP A 122 11.38 -10.86 16.22
N ASP A 123 12.33 -10.03 15.80
CA ASP A 123 12.29 -9.33 14.51
C ASP A 123 12.84 -10.22 13.38
N ARG A 124 12.54 -11.53 13.48
CA ARG A 124 13.00 -12.52 12.52
C ARG A 124 12.20 -12.37 11.22
N PRO A 125 12.86 -12.32 10.06
CA PRO A 125 12.17 -12.36 8.78
C PRO A 125 11.27 -13.60 8.70
N ILE A 126 10.00 -13.40 8.34
CA ILE A 126 9.07 -14.49 8.05
C ILE A 126 9.45 -15.04 6.68
N PRO A 127 9.86 -16.30 6.55
CA PRO A 127 10.13 -16.91 5.25
C PRO A 127 8.88 -16.93 4.39
N TYR A 128 9.06 -16.77 3.07
CA TYR A 128 7.94 -16.73 2.12
C TYR A 128 7.01 -17.96 2.20
N ALA A 129 7.57 -19.15 2.41
CA ALA A 129 6.78 -20.37 2.57
C ALA A 129 5.93 -20.33 3.86
N GLU A 130 6.51 -19.88 4.97
CA GLU A 130 5.81 -19.72 6.26
C GLU A 130 4.67 -18.70 6.14
N ALA A 131 4.89 -17.61 5.39
CA ALA A 131 3.85 -16.62 5.12
C ALA A 131 2.66 -17.22 4.35
N LEU A 132 2.91 -18.05 3.35
CA LEU A 132 1.83 -18.72 2.61
C LEU A 132 1.03 -19.67 3.50
N GLU A 133 1.71 -20.45 4.36
CA GLU A 133 1.05 -21.33 5.33
C GLU A 133 0.21 -20.54 6.33
N LEU A 134 0.76 -19.45 6.87
CA LEU A 134 0.06 -18.56 7.81
C LEU A 134 -1.20 -17.97 7.17
N ILE A 135 -1.10 -17.48 5.93
CA ILE A 135 -2.22 -16.90 5.18
C ILE A 135 -3.27 -17.98 4.87
N ALA A 136 -2.84 -19.15 4.38
CA ALA A 136 -3.74 -20.25 4.09
C ALA A 136 -4.53 -20.67 5.34
N ASN A 137 -3.86 -20.81 6.49
CA ASN A 137 -4.51 -21.16 7.76
C ASN A 137 -5.47 -20.06 8.25
N ALA A 138 -5.09 -18.79 8.14
CA ALA A 138 -5.97 -17.68 8.46
C ALA A 138 -7.23 -17.70 7.57
N TYR A 139 -7.06 -17.94 6.27
CA TYR A 139 -8.17 -18.01 5.32
C TYR A 139 -9.07 -19.23 5.56
N ARG A 140 -8.52 -20.40 5.90
CA ARG A 140 -9.31 -21.58 6.29
C ARG A 140 -10.23 -21.33 7.47
N SER A 141 -9.79 -20.50 8.42
CA SER A 141 -10.62 -20.16 9.59
C SER A 141 -11.88 -19.37 9.21
N VAL A 142 -11.88 -18.72 8.03
CA VAL A 142 -13.04 -18.05 7.45
C VAL A 142 -13.84 -19.03 6.59
N ASP A 143 -13.18 -19.66 5.61
CA ASP A 143 -13.73 -20.70 4.76
C ASP A 143 -12.62 -21.64 4.26
N PRO A 144 -12.76 -22.98 4.38
CA PRO A 144 -11.74 -23.93 3.95
C PRO A 144 -11.25 -23.72 2.49
N THR A 145 -12.16 -23.36 1.58
CA THR A 145 -11.86 -23.17 0.15
C THR A 145 -10.93 -21.98 -0.10
N MET A 146 -10.94 -20.97 0.77
CA MET A 146 -10.03 -19.84 0.66
C MET A 146 -8.59 -20.24 0.97
N GLY A 147 -8.37 -21.17 1.91
CA GLY A 147 -7.04 -21.71 2.18
C GLY A 147 -6.52 -22.60 1.07
N GLU A 148 -7.38 -23.48 0.55
CA GLU A 148 -7.08 -24.32 -0.62
C GLU A 148 -6.72 -23.48 -1.84
N PHE A 149 -7.36 -22.32 -2.01
CA PHE A 149 -7.03 -21.36 -3.06
C PHE A 149 -5.61 -20.80 -2.94
N VAL A 150 -5.17 -20.46 -1.72
CA VAL A 150 -3.80 -19.97 -1.46
C VAL A 150 -2.77 -21.05 -1.81
N GLU A 151 -3.02 -22.29 -1.43
CA GLU A 151 -2.15 -23.43 -1.77
C GLU A 151 -2.07 -23.64 -3.28
N MET A 152 -3.21 -23.63 -3.97
CA MET A 152 -3.27 -23.73 -5.42
C MET A 152 -2.47 -22.62 -6.12
N MET A 153 -2.58 -21.37 -5.64
CA MET A 153 -1.80 -20.24 -6.16
C MET A 153 -0.29 -20.47 -6.02
N ALA A 154 0.15 -21.02 -4.88
CA ALA A 154 1.54 -21.34 -4.62
C ALA A 154 2.04 -22.52 -5.47
N GLU A 155 1.30 -23.63 -5.51
CA GLU A 155 1.62 -24.84 -6.28
C GLU A 155 1.76 -24.54 -7.77
N ARG A 156 0.86 -23.71 -8.31
CA ARG A 156 0.90 -23.31 -9.71
C ARG A 156 1.92 -22.23 -10.03
N LYS A 157 2.66 -21.74 -9.03
CA LYS A 157 3.64 -20.64 -9.16
C LYS A 157 3.01 -19.38 -9.75
N TRP A 158 1.81 -19.04 -9.30
CA TRP A 158 1.07 -17.86 -9.76
C TRP A 158 1.35 -16.60 -8.92
N ILE A 159 2.27 -16.71 -7.97
CA ILE A 159 2.72 -15.64 -7.09
C ILE A 159 4.20 -15.38 -7.38
N GLU A 160 4.54 -14.16 -7.80
CA GLU A 160 5.91 -13.72 -8.09
C GLU A 160 6.41 -12.78 -6.98
N GLY A 161 7.02 -13.38 -5.94
CA GLY A 161 7.46 -12.68 -4.73
C GLY A 161 8.94 -12.30 -4.67
N THR A 162 9.76 -12.60 -5.68
CA THR A 162 11.23 -12.42 -5.59
C THR A 162 11.66 -10.96 -5.45
N VAL A 163 12.87 -10.72 -4.95
CA VAL A 163 13.48 -9.39 -4.88
C VAL A 163 14.45 -9.22 -6.05
N GLY A 164 14.43 -8.06 -6.72
CA GLY A 164 15.35 -7.79 -7.84
C GLY A 164 15.63 -6.30 -8.05
N ALA A 165 16.86 -5.97 -8.42
CA ALA A 165 17.34 -4.58 -8.54
C ALA A 165 16.58 -3.71 -9.56
N ARG A 166 15.98 -4.34 -10.59
CA ARG A 166 15.15 -3.68 -11.60
C ARG A 166 13.65 -3.99 -11.46
N LYS A 167 13.28 -4.69 -10.38
CA LYS A 167 11.88 -5.06 -10.13
C LYS A 167 11.11 -3.82 -9.68
N ARG A 168 9.90 -3.65 -10.19
CA ARG A 168 9.04 -2.54 -9.82
C ARG A 168 8.64 -2.68 -8.33
N PRO A 169 8.71 -1.62 -7.51
CA PRO A 169 8.23 -1.68 -6.14
C PRO A 169 6.71 -1.84 -6.07
N GLY A 170 6.25 -2.38 -4.95
CA GLY A 170 4.84 -2.56 -4.64
C GLY A 170 4.34 -3.97 -4.90
N ALA A 171 3.02 -4.11 -4.85
CA ALA A 171 2.31 -5.35 -5.09
C ALA A 171 1.04 -5.07 -5.91
N TYR A 172 0.57 -6.08 -6.64
CA TYR A 172 -0.72 -6.06 -7.30
C TYR A 172 -1.18 -7.48 -7.66
N CYS A 173 -2.49 -7.64 -7.78
CA CYS A 173 -3.12 -8.76 -8.43
C CYS A 173 -3.60 -8.37 -9.84
N THR A 174 -3.45 -9.28 -10.79
CA THR A 174 -4.01 -9.17 -12.14
C THR A 174 -4.52 -10.53 -12.60
N GLY A 175 -5.15 -10.61 -13.76
CA GLY A 175 -5.66 -11.89 -14.27
C GLY A 175 -5.70 -11.95 -15.78
N PHE A 176 -5.75 -13.17 -16.30
CA PHE A 176 -5.89 -13.45 -17.72
C PHE A 176 -7.35 -13.83 -18.03
N PRO A 177 -8.14 -12.96 -18.69
CA PRO A 177 -9.59 -13.19 -18.85
C PRO A 177 -9.94 -14.49 -19.58
N LYS A 178 -9.12 -14.88 -20.57
CA LYS A 178 -9.36 -16.08 -21.38
C LYS A 178 -9.21 -17.38 -20.57
N SER A 179 -8.19 -17.46 -19.73
CA SER A 179 -7.93 -18.63 -18.88
C SER A 179 -8.60 -18.54 -17.50
N ARG A 180 -9.11 -17.36 -17.13
CA ARG A 180 -9.69 -17.06 -15.81
C ARG A 180 -8.70 -17.38 -14.67
N THR A 181 -7.44 -17.01 -14.86
CA THR A 181 -6.38 -17.28 -13.88
C THR A 181 -5.78 -15.99 -13.35
N PRO A 182 -5.71 -15.80 -12.02
CA PRO A 182 -5.08 -14.64 -11.40
C PRO A 182 -3.55 -14.77 -11.37
N ARG A 183 -2.87 -13.66 -11.15
CA ARG A 183 -1.42 -13.54 -10.89
C ARG A 183 -1.20 -12.51 -9.81
N VAL A 184 -0.45 -12.89 -8.80
CA VAL A 184 0.00 -11.98 -7.74
C VAL A 184 1.45 -11.60 -8.04
N TYR A 185 1.73 -10.31 -7.98
CA TYR A 185 3.07 -9.75 -8.06
C TYR A 185 3.36 -9.00 -6.78
N MET A 186 4.53 -9.23 -6.19
CA MET A 186 5.00 -8.41 -5.06
C MET A 186 6.53 -8.49 -4.93
N THR A 187 7.09 -7.63 -4.07
CA THR A 187 8.47 -7.79 -3.59
C THR A 187 8.42 -8.24 -2.13
N TYR A 188 8.76 -9.51 -1.87
CA TYR A 188 8.69 -10.08 -0.52
C TYR A 188 10.06 -10.05 0.16
N THR A 189 10.20 -9.28 1.24
CA THR A 189 11.44 -9.08 2.00
C THR A 189 11.42 -9.72 3.39
N GLY A 190 10.30 -10.35 3.78
CA GLY A 190 10.13 -11.09 5.02
C GLY A 190 9.55 -10.29 6.19
N GLY A 191 9.11 -9.04 5.97
CA GLY A 191 8.45 -8.25 7.01
C GLY A 191 6.98 -8.66 7.21
N THR A 192 6.40 -8.39 8.38
CA THR A 192 4.97 -8.61 8.65
C THR A 192 4.07 -7.83 7.68
N SER A 193 4.50 -6.63 7.29
CA SER A 193 3.89 -5.80 6.22
C SER A 193 3.81 -6.54 4.88
N ASP A 194 4.83 -7.32 4.53
CA ASP A 194 4.86 -8.13 3.31
C ASP A 194 3.86 -9.27 3.39
N VAL A 195 3.72 -9.92 4.56
CA VAL A 195 2.70 -10.96 4.79
C VAL A 195 1.29 -10.39 4.61
N ILE A 196 1.02 -9.22 5.21
CA ILE A 196 -0.28 -8.54 5.07
C ILE A 196 -0.54 -8.16 3.61
N THR A 197 0.48 -7.67 2.92
CA THR A 197 0.37 -7.30 1.50
C THR A 197 0.12 -8.53 0.63
N LEU A 198 0.83 -9.64 0.86
CA LEU A 198 0.59 -10.90 0.17
C LEU A 198 -0.84 -11.40 0.38
N ALA A 199 -1.33 -11.34 1.63
CA ALA A 199 -2.71 -11.67 1.95
C ALA A 199 -3.70 -10.75 1.21
N HIS A 200 -3.43 -9.44 1.15
CA HIS A 200 -4.25 -8.49 0.41
C HIS A 200 -4.37 -8.85 -1.08
N GLU A 201 -3.24 -9.12 -1.75
CA GLU A 201 -3.25 -9.47 -3.17
C GLU A 201 -3.88 -10.84 -3.44
N LEU A 202 -3.71 -11.80 -2.53
CA LEU A 202 -4.42 -13.09 -2.59
C LEU A 202 -5.92 -12.94 -2.39
N GLY A 203 -6.38 -11.94 -1.63
CA GLY A 203 -7.80 -11.60 -1.52
C GLY A 203 -8.38 -10.95 -2.77
N HIS A 204 -7.56 -10.36 -3.64
CA HIS A 204 -7.99 -9.89 -4.96
C HIS A 204 -8.05 -10.99 -6.02
N ALA A 205 -7.19 -12.02 -5.89
CA ALA A 205 -7.03 -13.11 -6.85
C ALA A 205 -8.26 -14.04 -6.90
#